data_AF-A0A2S3QUQ8-F1
#
_entry.id   AF-A0A2S3QUQ8-F1
#
_cell.length_a   1.000
_cell.length_b   1.000
_cell.length_c   1.000
_cell.angle_alpha   90.00
_cell.angle_beta   90.00
_cell.angle_gamma   90.00
#
_symmetry.space_group_name_H-M   'P 1'
#
loop_
_entity.id
_entity.type
_entity.pdbx_description
1 polymer ?
#
loop_
_entity_poly.entity_id
_entity_poly.type
_entity_poly.pdbx_seq_one_letter_code
_entity_poly.pdbx_strand_id
1 'polypeptide(L)'
;MRNFIYLFLALNCAIIQAESPNSIECLGGSFETLDALNVKNVRKLASSNSQSIGPIINYDYNYPKLPKNIKEILSPDLRTVCDFYAKANPTDPFFQDIRDNITKKYKDGDDTDFFFKYLLVLPCWHYSKNMFDYFTSGNEANTRAGIGLLFGDMMHPLFGGADPNTFIRIWREGKMFEGPMYIVYDHLLKNYSKSERFKIEYLPIVKRLKHPRYIAKFPKKSLEQIKKEEPDMPITLPMP
;
A
#
# COMPACT_ATOMS: atom_id res chain seq x y z
N MET A 1 -37.98 -60.94 17.66
CA MET A 1 -38.39 -59.81 18.53
C MET A 1 -37.56 -58.60 18.10
N ARG A 2 -38.09 -57.73 17.23
CA ARG A 2 -38.74 -56.42 17.54
C ARG A 2 -37.78 -55.48 18.30
N ASN A 3 -37.12 -54.55 17.63
CA ASN A 3 -37.57 -53.21 17.17
C ASN A 3 -37.53 -52.12 18.25
N PHE A 4 -36.97 -50.98 17.84
CA PHE A 4 -37.24 -49.56 18.14
C PHE A 4 -36.02 -48.82 18.73
N ILE A 5 -35.29 -47.96 18.00
CA ILE A 5 -35.64 -46.71 17.28
C ILE A 5 -36.11 -45.60 18.23
N TYR A 6 -35.15 -44.68 18.45
CA TYR A 6 -35.26 -43.24 18.64
C TYR A 6 -36.01 -42.65 19.85
N LEU A 7 -35.38 -41.59 20.36
CA LEU A 7 -35.89 -40.21 20.39
C LEU A 7 -36.08 -39.61 21.79
N PHE A 8 -35.72 -38.31 21.85
CA PHE A 8 -36.06 -37.29 22.84
C PHE A 8 -35.31 -37.37 24.17
N LEU A 9 -34.26 -36.58 24.43
CA LEU A 9 -34.16 -35.10 24.41
C LEU A 9 -35.07 -34.49 25.49
N ALA A 10 -34.40 -33.80 26.43
CA ALA A 10 -34.92 -32.99 27.54
C ALA A 10 -35.38 -33.83 28.76
N LEU A 11 -35.04 -33.51 30.01
CA LEU A 11 -34.92 -32.21 30.67
C LEU A 11 -34.11 -32.38 31.98
N ASN A 12 -33.67 -31.23 32.52
CA ASN A 12 -33.26 -30.96 33.91
C ASN A 12 -31.76 -30.89 34.23
N CYS A 13 -31.27 -29.65 34.05
CA CYS A 13 -30.35 -28.96 34.93
C CYS A 13 -30.37 -29.42 36.39
N ALA A 14 -29.18 -29.67 36.94
CA ALA A 14 -28.74 -29.21 38.26
C ALA A 14 -27.20 -29.20 38.26
N ILE A 15 -26.59 -28.05 37.96
CA ILE A 15 -25.85 -27.21 38.91
C ILE A 15 -24.58 -27.89 39.43
N ILE A 16 -23.43 -27.59 38.81
CA ILE A 16 -22.25 -27.13 39.55
C ILE A 16 -21.68 -25.94 38.77
N GLN A 17 -21.78 -24.77 39.40
CA GLN A 17 -21.11 -23.54 39.04
C GLN A 17 -19.60 -23.73 39.06
N ALA A 18 -18.94 -23.38 37.95
CA ALA A 18 -17.59 -22.86 37.98
C ALA A 18 -17.63 -21.56 37.18
N GLU A 19 -17.74 -20.44 37.89
CA GLU A 19 -17.64 -19.10 37.34
C GLU A 19 -16.26 -18.92 36.72
N SER A 20 -16.20 -18.80 35.39
CA SER A 20 -15.06 -18.19 34.70
C SER A 20 -15.59 -16.95 33.99
N PRO A 21 -15.23 -15.73 34.41
CA PRO A 21 -15.59 -14.53 33.69
C PRO A 21 -14.62 -14.43 32.52
N ASN A 22 -15.11 -14.62 31.28
CA ASN A 22 -14.57 -14.11 29.99
C ASN A 22 -14.93 -14.99 28.78
N SER A 23 -16.11 -15.61 28.75
CA SER A 23 -16.71 -16.02 27.47
C SER A 23 -17.64 -14.91 27.00
N ILE A 24 -17.19 -14.11 26.04
CA ILE A 24 -18.05 -13.17 25.31
C ILE A 24 -19.07 -14.02 24.54
N GLU A 25 -20.33 -13.95 24.97
CA GLU A 25 -21.46 -14.40 24.18
C GLU A 25 -21.49 -13.59 22.89
N CYS A 26 -21.20 -14.23 21.75
CA CYS A 26 -21.56 -13.67 20.45
C CYS A 26 -23.09 -13.78 20.30
N LEU A 27 -23.81 -12.91 21.00
CA LEU A 27 -25.23 -12.68 20.79
C LEU A 27 -25.42 -12.15 19.36
N GLY A 28 -26.34 -12.77 18.63
CA GLY A 28 -26.72 -12.40 17.28
C GLY A 28 -27.31 -11.00 17.22
N GLY A 29 -26.44 -10.00 17.05
CA GLY A 29 -26.80 -8.65 16.65
C GLY A 29 -26.91 -8.60 15.13
N SER A 30 -28.05 -8.14 14.62
CA SER A 30 -28.14 -7.64 13.26
C SER A 30 -26.99 -6.67 12.99
N PHE A 31 -26.37 -6.74 11.80
CA PHE A 31 -25.44 -5.71 11.35
C PHE A 31 -26.19 -4.37 11.26
N GLU A 32 -26.21 -3.62 12.35
CA GLU A 32 -26.54 -2.20 12.33
C GLU A 32 -25.46 -1.52 11.48
N THR A 33 -25.89 -1.00 10.35
CA THR A 33 -25.07 -0.10 9.56
C THR A 33 -24.71 1.08 10.47
N LEU A 34 -23.42 1.34 10.65
CA LEU A 34 -22.92 2.47 11.42
C LEU A 34 -23.65 3.74 10.93
N ASP A 35 -24.45 4.35 11.80
CA ASP A 35 -25.11 5.60 11.47
C ASP A 35 -24.08 6.70 11.15
N ALA A 36 -24.49 7.72 10.40
CA ALA A 36 -23.59 8.78 9.94
C ALA A 36 -22.88 9.54 11.08
N LEU A 37 -23.47 9.55 12.28
CA LEU A 37 -22.89 10.15 13.49
C LEU A 37 -21.76 9.25 14.03
N ASN A 38 -21.95 7.94 14.04
CA ASN A 38 -20.95 6.97 14.45
C ASN A 38 -19.78 6.89 13.45
N VAL A 39 -20.05 6.95 12.14
CA VAL A 39 -18.98 7.10 11.13
C VAL A 39 -18.17 8.38 11.37
N LYS A 40 -18.84 9.50 11.70
CA LYS A 40 -18.17 10.76 12.01
C LYS A 40 -17.36 10.69 13.31
N ASN A 41 -17.84 9.97 14.32
CA ASN A 41 -17.15 9.76 15.58
C ASN A 41 -15.93 8.84 15.42
N VAL A 42 -16.05 7.76 14.63
CA VAL A 42 -14.91 6.89 14.27
C VAL A 42 -13.85 7.69 13.48
N ARG A 43 -14.27 8.54 12.52
CA ARG A 43 -13.35 9.47 11.83
C ARG A 43 -12.64 10.42 12.80
N LYS A 44 -13.36 10.92 13.82
CA LYS A 44 -12.80 11.81 14.85
C LYS A 44 -11.82 11.07 15.78
N LEU A 45 -12.08 9.80 16.09
CA LEU A 45 -11.21 8.96 16.90
C LEU A 45 -9.93 8.57 16.15
N ALA A 46 -10.05 8.18 14.87
CA ALA A 46 -8.91 7.89 14.00
C ALA A 46 -7.99 9.11 13.81
N SER A 47 -8.57 10.31 13.72
CA SER A 47 -7.80 11.57 13.62
C SER A 47 -7.22 12.07 14.94
N SER A 48 -7.73 11.62 16.10
CA SER A 48 -7.25 12.08 17.42
C SER A 48 -5.97 11.41 17.91
N ASN A 49 -5.52 10.32 17.29
CA ASN A 49 -4.29 9.58 17.63
C ASN A 49 -3.36 9.33 16.43
N SER A 50 -3.61 9.93 15.26
CA SER A 50 -2.71 9.74 14.12
C SER A 50 -1.39 10.47 14.38
N GLN A 51 -0.32 9.68 14.46
CA GLN A 51 1.03 10.18 14.65
C GLN A 51 1.34 11.24 13.58
N SER A 52 1.40 12.47 14.09
CA SER A 52 1.91 13.71 13.52
C SER A 52 2.50 13.65 12.11
N ILE A 53 2.01 14.58 11.29
CA ILE A 53 2.54 15.19 10.06
C ILE A 53 4.05 15.52 10.07
N GLY A 54 4.76 15.32 11.20
CA GLY A 54 6.18 15.55 11.38
C GLY A 54 7.15 14.89 10.38
N PRO A 55 6.87 13.75 9.71
CA PRO A 55 7.84 13.17 8.79
C PRO A 55 7.82 13.84 7.39
N ILE A 56 6.67 14.22 6.81
CA ILE A 56 6.65 14.71 5.41
C ILE A 56 7.49 15.99 5.22
N ILE A 57 7.55 16.85 6.25
CA ILE A 57 8.20 18.17 6.19
C ILE A 57 9.70 18.10 6.56
N ASN A 58 10.15 17.04 7.23
CA ASN A 58 11.53 16.89 7.73
C ASN A 58 12.41 15.94 6.92
N TYR A 59 11.87 15.29 5.88
CA TYR A 59 12.67 14.60 4.89
C TYR A 59 13.05 15.57 3.77
N ASP A 60 14.34 15.62 3.42
CA ASP A 60 14.90 16.36 2.29
C ASP A 60 14.40 15.77 0.96
N TYR A 61 13.12 16.04 0.64
CA TYR A 61 12.47 15.63 -0.62
C TYR A 61 12.62 16.76 -1.64
N ASN A 62 13.71 16.72 -2.42
CA ASN A 62 13.87 17.61 -3.57
C ASN A 62 12.96 17.21 -4.75
N TYR A 63 12.47 15.97 -4.78
CA TYR A 63 11.56 15.45 -5.79
C TYR A 63 10.78 14.22 -5.25
N PRO A 64 9.51 14.01 -5.66
CA PRO A 64 8.66 14.91 -6.43
C PRO A 64 8.29 16.15 -5.62
N LYS A 65 8.10 17.29 -6.31
CA LYS A 65 7.63 18.52 -5.67
C LYS A 65 6.18 18.33 -5.23
N LEU A 66 5.94 18.25 -3.92
CA LEU A 66 4.61 17.99 -3.38
C LEU A 66 3.63 19.13 -3.70
N PRO A 67 2.36 18.83 -4.03
CA PRO A 67 1.36 19.86 -4.25
C PRO A 67 1.11 20.66 -2.97
N LYS A 68 0.81 21.97 -3.11
CA LYS A 68 0.61 22.88 -1.96
C LYS A 68 -0.50 22.42 -1.01
N ASN A 69 -1.50 21.72 -1.53
CA ASN A 69 -2.64 21.19 -0.78
C ASN A 69 -2.48 19.70 -0.40
N ILE A 70 -1.26 19.16 -0.35
CA ILE A 70 -0.98 17.75 -0.03
C ILE A 70 -1.69 17.26 1.25
N LYS A 71 -1.85 18.13 2.26
CA LYS A 71 -2.56 17.81 3.50
C LYS A 71 -4.05 17.53 3.29
N GLU A 72 -4.70 18.25 2.38
CA GLU A 72 -6.11 18.03 2.05
C GLU A 72 -6.29 16.77 1.21
N ILE A 73 -5.35 16.51 0.30
CA ILE A 73 -5.35 15.31 -0.54
C ILE A 73 -5.19 14.05 0.34
N LEU A 74 -4.27 14.11 1.32
CA LEU A 74 -3.95 13.00 2.23
C LEU A 74 -4.84 12.96 3.49
N SER A 75 -6.03 13.53 3.46
CA SER A 75 -6.98 13.44 4.58
C SER A 75 -7.53 12.02 4.72
N PRO A 76 -7.71 11.46 5.94
CA PRO A 76 -7.56 12.11 7.25
C PRO A 76 -6.10 12.29 7.70
N ASP A 77 -5.20 11.40 7.28
CA ASP A 77 -3.75 11.51 7.46
C ASP A 77 -3.00 10.57 6.49
N LEU A 78 -1.71 10.83 6.26
CA LEU A 78 -0.86 10.05 5.34
C LEU A 78 -0.86 8.56 5.68
N ARG A 79 -0.72 8.22 6.96
CA ARG A 79 -0.58 6.83 7.39
C ARG A 79 -1.85 6.05 7.05
N THR A 80 -3.00 6.60 7.38
CA THR A 80 -4.31 6.04 7.04
C THR A 80 -4.43 5.83 5.54
N VAL A 81 -4.13 6.84 4.72
CA VAL A 81 -4.16 6.71 3.24
C VAL A 81 -3.28 5.54 2.78
N CYS A 82 -2.04 5.47 3.25
CA CYS A 82 -1.13 4.39 2.86
C CYS A 82 -1.59 3.00 3.32
N ASP A 83 -2.13 2.87 4.54
CA ASP A 83 -2.65 1.60 5.06
C ASP A 83 -3.84 1.08 4.22
N PHE A 84 -4.69 1.98 3.72
CA PHE A 84 -5.79 1.60 2.84
C PHE A 84 -5.30 1.16 1.45
N TYR A 85 -4.35 1.88 0.84
CA TYR A 85 -3.74 1.42 -0.41
C TYR A 85 -2.99 0.10 -0.22
N ALA A 86 -2.30 -0.12 0.91
CA ALA A 86 -1.60 -1.37 1.21
C ALA A 86 -2.53 -2.59 1.29
N LYS A 87 -3.81 -2.38 1.64
CA LYS A 87 -4.85 -3.42 1.66
C LYS A 87 -5.60 -3.54 0.35
N ALA A 88 -5.57 -2.49 -0.49
CA ALA A 88 -6.11 -2.44 -1.85
C ALA A 88 -7.50 -3.10 -2.04
N ASN A 89 -8.43 -2.89 -1.11
CA ASN A 89 -9.75 -3.50 -1.20
C ASN A 89 -10.77 -2.53 -1.85
N PRO A 90 -11.05 -2.64 -3.16
CA PRO A 90 -11.96 -1.71 -3.85
C PRO A 90 -13.42 -1.82 -3.39
N THR A 91 -13.77 -2.87 -2.62
CA THR A 91 -15.11 -3.02 -2.06
C THR A 91 -15.28 -2.32 -0.72
N ASP A 92 -14.19 -1.86 -0.09
CA ASP A 92 -14.23 -1.11 1.17
C ASP A 92 -14.71 0.34 0.91
N PRO A 93 -15.86 0.76 1.48
CA PRO A 93 -16.37 2.12 1.32
C PRO A 93 -15.39 3.19 1.79
N PHE A 94 -14.60 2.91 2.84
CA PHE A 94 -13.60 3.87 3.32
C PHE A 94 -12.45 4.04 2.35
N PHE A 95 -12.07 2.96 1.65
CA PHE A 95 -11.04 3.07 0.62
C PHE A 95 -11.54 3.90 -0.57
N GLN A 96 -12.80 3.71 -0.97
CA GLN A 96 -13.40 4.52 -2.03
C GLN A 96 -13.50 6.00 -1.63
N ASP A 97 -13.92 6.30 -0.40
CA ASP A 97 -13.91 7.68 0.13
C ASP A 97 -12.53 8.36 0.02
N ILE A 98 -11.46 7.61 0.30
CA ILE A 98 -10.08 8.10 0.18
C ILE A 98 -9.72 8.39 -1.28
N ARG A 99 -10.01 7.44 -2.19
CA ARG A 99 -9.72 7.60 -3.63
C ARG A 99 -10.50 8.76 -4.24
N ASP A 100 -11.76 8.92 -3.85
CA ASP A 100 -12.62 10.02 -4.27
C ASP A 100 -12.12 11.36 -3.71
N ASN A 101 -11.68 11.40 -2.45
CA ASN A 101 -11.07 12.61 -1.88
C ASN A 101 -9.81 13.01 -2.64
N ILE A 102 -8.93 12.05 -2.95
CA ILE A 102 -7.71 12.30 -3.73
C ILE A 102 -8.09 12.86 -5.11
N THR A 103 -8.95 12.16 -5.85
CA THR A 103 -9.41 12.58 -7.18
C THR A 103 -10.06 13.97 -7.15
N LYS A 104 -10.82 14.29 -6.10
CA LYS A 104 -11.48 15.61 -5.95
C LYS A 104 -10.51 16.74 -5.61
N LYS A 105 -9.47 16.46 -4.83
CA LYS A 105 -8.57 17.47 -4.27
C LYS A 105 -7.29 17.65 -5.07
N TYR A 106 -6.85 16.62 -5.79
CA TYR A 106 -5.72 16.67 -6.68
C TYR A 106 -6.14 17.26 -8.02
N LYS A 107 -5.63 18.45 -8.36
CA LYS A 107 -6.08 19.20 -9.55
C LYS A 107 -5.36 18.81 -10.84
N ASP A 108 -4.19 18.17 -10.71
CA ASP A 108 -3.31 17.89 -11.84
C ASP A 108 -3.54 16.48 -12.43
N GLY A 109 -4.46 15.70 -11.87
CA GLY A 109 -4.76 14.34 -12.31
C GLY A 109 -5.79 13.63 -11.42
N ASP A 110 -5.81 12.31 -11.49
CA ASP A 110 -6.69 11.44 -10.70
C ASP A 110 -5.92 10.72 -9.57
N ASP A 111 -6.59 9.82 -8.86
CA ASP A 111 -5.98 9.02 -7.81
C ASP A 111 -4.84 8.10 -8.33
N THR A 112 -4.92 7.68 -9.58
CA THR A 112 -3.91 6.82 -10.21
C THR A 112 -2.63 7.62 -10.47
N ASP A 113 -2.75 8.81 -11.05
CA ASP A 113 -1.62 9.73 -11.23
C ASP A 113 -1.02 10.12 -9.88
N PHE A 114 -1.86 10.45 -8.89
CA PHE A 114 -1.38 10.77 -7.55
C PHE A 114 -0.63 9.60 -6.88
N PHE A 115 -1.14 8.38 -7.04
CA PHE A 115 -0.52 7.17 -6.50
C PHE A 115 0.90 6.98 -7.05
N PHE A 116 1.04 6.99 -8.39
CA PHE A 116 2.34 6.78 -9.03
C PHE A 116 3.27 7.97 -8.85
N LYS A 117 2.76 9.21 -8.92
CA LYS A 117 3.60 10.40 -8.82
C LYS A 117 4.10 10.66 -7.40
N TYR A 118 3.28 10.41 -6.38
CA TYR A 118 3.59 10.81 -5.01
C TYR A 118 3.56 9.65 -4.01
N LEU A 119 2.48 8.87 -3.96
CA LEU A 119 2.24 7.99 -2.81
C LEU A 119 3.36 6.95 -2.61
N LEU A 120 3.87 6.39 -3.70
CA LEU A 120 4.94 5.39 -3.67
C LEU A 120 6.24 5.88 -3.01
N VAL A 121 6.52 7.18 -3.04
CA VAL A 121 7.76 7.77 -2.51
C VAL A 121 7.56 8.48 -1.17
N LEU A 122 6.33 8.53 -0.65
CA LEU A 122 6.03 9.10 0.66
C LEU A 122 6.39 8.15 1.81
N PRO A 123 6.81 8.69 2.98
CA PRO A 123 7.19 7.92 4.15
C PRO A 123 5.96 7.53 4.97
N CYS A 124 5.24 6.51 4.48
CA CYS A 124 3.95 6.07 5.02
C CYS A 124 4.00 5.53 6.46
N TRP A 125 5.07 4.81 6.82
CA TRP A 125 5.20 4.09 8.09
C TRP A 125 6.39 4.57 8.89
N HIS A 126 6.30 4.47 10.23
CA HIS A 126 7.42 4.76 11.12
C HIS A 126 8.63 3.89 10.76
N TYR A 127 9.82 4.50 10.70
CA TYR A 127 11.08 3.88 10.23
C TYR A 127 11.13 3.41 8.76
N SER A 128 10.03 3.49 7.99
CA SER A 128 10.07 3.24 6.55
C SER A 128 10.69 4.43 5.82
N LYS A 129 11.48 4.17 4.77
CA LYS A 129 12.03 5.22 3.90
C LYS A 129 10.95 5.80 3.00
N ASN A 130 10.18 4.93 2.37
CA ASN A 130 8.98 5.25 1.63
C ASN A 130 8.14 3.99 1.39
N MET A 131 6.94 4.16 0.87
CA MET A 131 5.99 3.08 0.59
C MET A 131 6.57 2.00 -0.33
N PHE A 132 7.19 2.39 -1.44
CA PHE A 132 7.72 1.46 -2.41
C PHE A 132 8.89 0.63 -1.84
N ASP A 133 9.83 1.30 -1.16
CA ASP A 133 10.96 0.66 -0.49
C ASP A 133 10.49 -0.31 0.59
N TYR A 134 9.47 0.06 1.36
CA TYR A 134 8.86 -0.79 2.39
C TYR A 134 8.41 -2.14 1.82
N PHE A 135 7.61 -2.14 0.75
CA PHE A 135 7.11 -3.38 0.12
C PHE A 135 8.18 -4.23 -0.55
N THR A 136 9.28 -3.61 -0.99
CA THR A 136 10.33 -4.28 -1.75
C THR A 136 11.55 -4.68 -0.89
N SER A 137 11.65 -4.16 0.34
CA SER A 137 12.84 -4.30 1.21
C SER A 137 13.14 -5.71 1.71
N GLY A 138 12.23 -6.69 1.59
CA GLY A 138 12.53 -8.13 1.59
C GLY A 138 13.21 -8.74 2.83
N ASN A 139 13.32 -8.04 3.96
CA ASN A 139 14.20 -8.45 5.07
C ASN A 139 13.51 -8.68 6.42
N GLU A 140 12.20 -8.88 6.48
CA GLU A 140 11.54 -9.20 7.74
C GLU A 140 10.66 -10.45 7.63
N ALA A 141 10.66 -11.29 8.67
CA ALA A 141 9.68 -12.35 8.87
C ALA A 141 8.21 -11.85 8.87
N ASN A 142 8.01 -10.53 8.83
CA ASN A 142 6.74 -9.84 8.64
C ASN A 142 6.42 -9.48 7.17
N THR A 143 7.27 -9.80 6.19
CA THR A 143 6.98 -9.63 4.75
C THR A 143 6.06 -10.72 4.20
N ARG A 144 4.83 -10.81 4.73
CA ARG A 144 3.71 -11.43 3.98
C ARG A 144 3.30 -10.63 2.72
N ALA A 145 4.01 -9.52 2.46
CA ALA A 145 3.61 -8.36 1.66
C ALA A 145 4.73 -7.90 0.69
N GLY A 146 5.29 -8.82 -0.11
CA GLY A 146 6.39 -8.52 -1.04
C GLY A 146 5.95 -7.92 -2.38
N ILE A 147 6.74 -8.19 -3.42
CA ILE A 147 6.49 -7.77 -4.82
C ILE A 147 5.12 -8.27 -5.34
N GLY A 148 4.65 -9.42 -4.83
CA GLY A 148 3.33 -9.97 -5.12
C GLY A 148 2.21 -9.03 -4.67
N LEU A 149 2.28 -8.52 -3.44
CA LEU A 149 1.31 -7.57 -2.92
C LEU A 149 1.34 -6.26 -3.73
N LEU A 150 2.55 -5.69 -3.90
CA LEU A 150 2.73 -4.41 -4.59
C LEU A 150 2.22 -4.44 -6.04
N PHE A 151 2.71 -5.40 -6.84
CA PHE A 151 2.39 -5.44 -8.27
C PHE A 151 1.13 -6.24 -8.59
N GLY A 152 0.81 -7.26 -7.79
CA GLY A 152 -0.26 -8.22 -8.05
C GLY A 152 -1.58 -7.86 -7.37
N ASP A 153 -1.53 -7.45 -6.11
CA ASP A 153 -2.75 -7.22 -5.31
C ASP A 153 -3.14 -5.74 -5.24
N MET A 154 -2.16 -4.84 -5.37
CA MET A 154 -2.39 -3.39 -5.36
C MET A 154 -2.36 -2.79 -6.77
N MET A 155 -1.21 -2.78 -7.45
CA MET A 155 -1.09 -2.04 -8.71
C MET A 155 -1.93 -2.64 -9.84
N HIS A 156 -2.01 -3.96 -9.94
CA HIS A 156 -2.75 -4.59 -11.01
C HIS A 156 -4.28 -4.42 -10.89
N PRO A 157 -4.93 -4.72 -9.74
CA PRO A 157 -6.39 -4.64 -9.65
C PRO A 157 -6.88 -3.20 -9.61
N LEU A 158 -6.12 -2.28 -9.00
CA LEU A 158 -6.52 -0.88 -8.88
C LEU A 158 -6.22 -0.06 -10.13
N PHE A 159 -5.04 -0.27 -10.73
CA PHE A 159 -4.54 0.59 -11.79
C PHE A 159 -4.25 -0.16 -13.09
N GLY A 160 -4.62 -1.44 -13.21
CA GLY A 160 -4.35 -2.25 -14.40
C GLY A 160 -2.89 -2.66 -14.59
N GLY A 161 -1.98 -2.18 -13.76
CA GLY A 161 -0.54 -2.46 -13.85
C GLY A 161 0.31 -1.42 -13.15
N ALA A 162 1.62 -1.64 -13.14
CA ALA A 162 2.59 -0.66 -12.64
C ALA A 162 3.08 0.23 -13.77
N ASP A 163 3.17 1.55 -13.53
CA ASP A 163 3.81 2.46 -14.48
C ASP A 163 5.35 2.37 -14.38
N PRO A 164 6.05 1.90 -15.44
CA PRO A 164 7.50 1.77 -15.45
C PRO A 164 8.25 3.11 -15.36
N ASN A 165 7.59 4.23 -15.63
CA ASN A 165 8.17 5.57 -15.63
C ASN A 165 8.05 6.26 -14.27
N THR A 166 7.28 5.68 -13.35
CA THR A 166 7.11 6.16 -11.97
C THR A 166 8.46 6.40 -11.31
N PHE A 167 8.66 7.58 -10.73
CA PHE A 167 9.81 7.84 -9.88
C PHE A 167 9.77 6.97 -8.62
N ILE A 168 10.89 6.30 -8.32
CA ILE A 168 11.09 5.56 -7.07
C ILE A 168 12.39 5.98 -6.41
N ARG A 169 12.47 5.74 -5.11
CA ARG A 169 13.66 5.90 -4.28
C ARG A 169 13.81 4.65 -3.42
N ILE A 170 14.91 3.92 -3.54
CA ILE A 170 15.11 2.67 -2.78
C ILE A 170 16.53 2.58 -2.22
N TRP A 171 16.69 1.90 -1.10
CA TRP A 171 17.99 1.63 -0.49
C TRP A 171 18.40 0.18 -0.69
N ARG A 172 19.43 -0.05 -1.49
CA ARG A 172 19.93 -1.38 -1.83
C ARG A 172 21.44 -1.39 -1.79
N GLU A 173 22.05 -2.50 -1.39
CA GLU A 173 23.52 -2.63 -1.42
C GLU A 173 24.25 -1.52 -0.63
N GLY A 174 23.62 -1.00 0.44
CA GLY A 174 24.13 0.13 1.22
C GLY A 174 24.09 1.49 0.51
N LYS A 175 23.49 1.59 -0.68
CA LYS A 175 23.44 2.78 -1.53
C LYS A 175 21.99 3.19 -1.83
N MET A 176 21.79 4.46 -2.13
CA MET A 176 20.50 5.00 -2.55
C MET A 176 20.40 4.96 -4.08
N PHE A 177 19.27 4.46 -4.59
CA PHE A 177 18.93 4.47 -6.01
C PHE A 177 17.67 5.29 -6.22
N GLU A 178 17.69 6.15 -7.22
CA GLU A 178 16.59 7.06 -7.53
C GLU A 178 16.40 7.19 -9.04
N GLY A 179 15.14 7.35 -9.46
CA GLY A 179 14.78 7.58 -10.85
C GLY A 179 13.56 6.76 -11.28
N PRO A 180 13.30 6.67 -12.59
CA PRO A 180 12.20 5.87 -13.12
C PRO A 180 12.34 4.39 -12.74
N MET A 181 11.25 3.78 -12.28
CA MET A 181 11.20 2.42 -11.73
C MET A 181 11.89 1.40 -12.64
N TYR A 182 11.58 1.42 -13.93
CA TYR A 182 12.21 0.52 -14.88
C TYR A 182 13.72 0.74 -14.98
N ILE A 183 14.17 2.00 -15.03
CA ILE A 183 15.58 2.33 -15.22
C ILE A 183 16.39 1.92 -13.99
N VAL A 184 15.88 2.21 -12.80
CA VAL A 184 16.48 1.80 -11.52
C VAL A 184 16.63 0.28 -11.45
N TYR A 185 15.56 -0.48 -11.73
CA TYR A 185 15.62 -1.93 -11.64
C TYR A 185 16.39 -2.61 -12.78
N ASP A 186 16.40 -2.04 -13.99
CA ASP A 186 17.24 -2.53 -15.08
C ASP A 186 18.73 -2.30 -14.78
N HIS A 187 19.08 -1.18 -14.12
CA HIS A 187 20.44 -0.94 -13.60
C HIS A 187 20.84 -1.95 -12.53
N LEU A 188 20.00 -2.18 -11.53
CA LEU A 188 20.24 -3.18 -10.48
C LEU A 188 20.42 -4.58 -11.07
N LEU A 189 19.55 -4.96 -12.02
CA LEU A 189 19.62 -6.25 -12.71
C LEU A 189 20.94 -6.43 -13.48
N LYS A 190 21.45 -5.37 -14.13
CA LYS A 190 22.67 -5.46 -14.95
C LYS A 190 23.95 -5.45 -14.10
N ASN A 191 23.99 -4.60 -13.08
CA ASN A 191 25.25 -4.28 -12.39
C ASN A 191 25.41 -5.00 -11.05
N TYR A 192 24.34 -5.47 -10.42
CA TYR A 192 24.37 -6.10 -9.10
C TYR A 192 23.96 -7.59 -9.16
N SER A 193 24.53 -8.31 -10.13
CA SER A 193 24.21 -9.73 -10.37
C SER A 193 24.57 -10.69 -9.24
N LYS A 194 25.50 -10.29 -8.36
CA LYS A 194 25.95 -11.04 -7.18
C LYS A 194 25.14 -10.74 -5.91
N SER A 195 24.20 -9.79 -5.96
CA SER A 195 23.36 -9.45 -4.80
C SER A 195 22.45 -10.62 -4.42
N GLU A 196 22.28 -10.85 -3.13
CA GLU A 196 21.28 -11.80 -2.59
C GLU A 196 19.85 -11.43 -3.04
N ARG A 197 19.61 -10.15 -3.33
CA ARG A 197 18.33 -9.61 -3.80
C ARG A 197 18.05 -9.87 -5.27
N PHE A 198 19.05 -10.30 -6.04
CA PHE A 198 18.94 -10.42 -7.49
C PHE A 198 17.75 -11.29 -7.94
N LYS A 199 17.63 -12.50 -7.38
CA LYS A 199 16.60 -13.46 -7.76
C LYS A 199 15.24 -13.18 -7.11
N ILE A 200 15.25 -12.60 -5.91
CA ILE A 200 14.04 -12.37 -5.12
C ILE A 200 13.38 -11.03 -5.44
N GLU A 201 14.14 -10.05 -5.93
CA GLU A 201 13.67 -8.67 -6.13
C GLU A 201 13.91 -8.14 -7.55
N TYR A 202 15.18 -8.04 -7.96
CA TYR A 202 15.53 -7.29 -9.17
C TYR A 202 14.98 -7.97 -10.44
N LEU A 203 15.23 -9.27 -10.59
CA LEU A 203 14.74 -10.03 -11.72
C LEU A 203 13.19 -10.09 -11.78
N PRO A 204 12.47 -10.41 -10.68
CA PRO A 204 11.01 -10.41 -10.70
C PRO A 204 10.38 -9.05 -11.02
N ILE A 205 10.93 -7.94 -10.55
CA ILE A 205 10.38 -6.60 -10.84
C ILE A 205 10.60 -6.25 -12.32
N VAL A 206 11.82 -6.45 -12.84
CA VAL A 206 12.08 -6.19 -14.27
C VAL A 206 11.19 -7.04 -15.18
N LYS A 207 10.97 -8.32 -14.84
CA LYS A 207 10.05 -9.19 -15.59
C LYS A 207 8.62 -8.66 -15.61
N ARG A 208 8.12 -8.19 -14.46
CA ARG A 208 6.79 -7.59 -14.35
C ARG A 208 6.67 -6.31 -15.17
N LEU A 209 7.63 -5.39 -15.05
CA LEU A 209 7.64 -4.14 -15.82
C LEU A 209 7.78 -4.34 -17.34
N LYS A 210 8.31 -5.49 -17.76
CA LYS A 210 8.38 -5.90 -19.18
C LYS A 210 7.14 -6.65 -19.67
N HIS A 211 6.18 -6.94 -18.79
CA HIS A 211 5.02 -7.72 -19.17
C HIS A 211 4.09 -6.91 -20.10
N PRO A 212 3.62 -7.46 -21.24
CA PRO A 212 2.83 -6.71 -22.22
C PRO A 212 1.59 -6.02 -21.63
N ARG A 213 0.94 -6.65 -20.64
CA ARG A 213 -0.22 -6.05 -19.94
C ARG A 213 0.08 -4.72 -19.27
N TYR A 214 1.30 -4.52 -18.75
CA TYR A 214 1.68 -3.27 -18.09
C TYR A 214 2.16 -2.25 -19.11
N ILE A 215 2.93 -2.68 -20.11
CA ILE A 215 3.44 -1.82 -21.19
C ILE A 215 2.29 -1.23 -22.02
N ALA A 216 1.22 -1.99 -22.26
CA ALA A 216 0.08 -1.52 -23.05
C ALA A 216 -0.64 -0.34 -22.38
N LYS A 217 -0.73 -0.35 -21.04
CA LYS A 217 -1.37 0.74 -20.29
C LYS A 217 -0.41 1.89 -20.02
N PHE A 218 0.83 1.58 -19.66
CA PHE A 218 1.88 2.54 -19.35
C PHE A 218 3.09 2.29 -20.25
N PRO A 219 3.15 2.95 -21.42
CA PRO A 219 4.27 2.79 -22.33
C PRO A 219 5.56 3.25 -21.65
N LYS A 220 6.58 2.40 -21.71
CA LYS A 220 7.92 2.77 -21.22
C LYS A 220 8.48 3.91 -22.07
N LYS A 221 8.89 5.00 -21.42
CA LYS A 221 9.55 6.15 -22.03
C LYS A 221 11.07 5.95 -22.08
N SER A 222 11.72 6.60 -23.04
CA SER A 222 13.18 6.71 -23.08
C SER A 222 13.68 7.66 -21.99
N LEU A 223 14.96 7.55 -21.66
CA LEU A 223 15.57 8.48 -20.70
C LEU A 223 15.56 9.92 -21.21
N GLU A 224 15.71 10.15 -22.53
CA GLU A 224 15.62 11.51 -23.09
C GLU A 224 14.20 12.07 -22.97
N GLN A 225 13.19 11.24 -23.21
CA GLN A 225 11.78 11.64 -23.06
C GLN A 225 11.48 12.04 -21.61
N ILE A 226 11.92 11.23 -20.64
CA ILE A 226 11.72 11.51 -19.22
C ILE A 226 12.43 12.81 -18.82
N LYS A 227 13.69 13.01 -19.23
CA LYS A 227 14.42 14.25 -18.94
C LYS A 227 13.80 15.50 -19.58
N LYS A 228 13.09 15.34 -20.71
CA LYS A 228 12.37 16.44 -21.36
C LYS A 228 11.08 16.80 -20.62
N GLU A 229 10.35 15.80 -20.13
CA GLU A 229 9.06 15.99 -19.46
C GLU A 229 9.21 16.36 -17.98
N GLU A 230 10.16 15.74 -17.28
CA GLU A 230 10.43 15.91 -15.84
C GLU A 230 11.93 16.20 -15.64
N PRO A 231 12.43 17.40 -16.02
CA PRO A 231 13.85 17.74 -15.98
C PRO A 231 14.44 17.76 -14.56
N ASP A 232 13.59 17.97 -13.56
CA ASP A 232 13.98 18.00 -12.15
C ASP A 232 14.03 16.61 -11.49
N MET A 233 13.64 15.55 -12.20
CA MET A 233 13.65 14.19 -11.64
C MET A 233 15.09 13.71 -11.41
N PRO A 234 15.50 13.43 -10.17
CA PRO A 234 16.84 12.93 -9.91
C PRO A 234 16.99 11.50 -10.42
N ILE A 235 18.15 11.22 -11.00
CA ILE A 235 18.52 9.88 -11.47
C ILE A 235 19.86 9.54 -10.85
N THR A 236 19.83 8.74 -9.79
CA THR A 236 20.99 8.33 -9.00
C THR A 236 21.15 6.82 -9.15
N LEU A 237 22.15 6.37 -9.91
CA LEU A 237 22.39 4.96 -10.22
C LEU A 237 23.83 4.55 -9.87
N PRO A 238 24.17 4.34 -8.58
CA PRO A 238 25.53 4.02 -8.17
C PRO A 238 26.03 2.70 -8.78
N MET A 239 27.31 2.65 -9.15
CA MET A 239 28.00 1.43 -9.57
C MET A 239 28.41 0.58 -8.34
N PRO A 240 28.57 -0.76 -8.46
CA PRO A 240 28.98 -1.65 -7.38
C PRO A 240 30.23 -1.22 -6.64
#